data_AF-A0A7C9A6F0-F1
#
_entry.id   AF-A0A7C9A6F0-F1
#
_cell.length_a   1.000
_cell.length_b   1.000
_cell.length_c   1.000
_cell.angle_alpha   90.00
_cell.angle_beta   90.00
_cell.angle_gamma   90.00
#
_symmetry.space_group_name_H-M   'P 1'
#
loop_
_entity.id
_entity.type
_entity.pdbx_description
1 polymer ?
#
loop_
_entity_poly.entity_id
_entity_poly.type
_entity_poly.pdbx_seq_one_letter_code
_entity_poly.pdbx_strand_id
1 'polypeptide(L)'
;KSTVVRCFSKYPMKFLVPNKVGTCDSDSVWIYSLTYGGGIVSGDSISCNFTIGDECTAVLTTQSSTKVYKSVGSKCSSQNFEARVGSQALFIVIPDPVTCFATARYSQKQIFRIQQDSNLVVVDWFTSGRYECGERWDFELYRSTNNILYEDDEPLLLDT
;
A
#
# COMPACT_ATOMS: atom_id res chain seq x y z
N LYS A 1 -6.91 6.78 22.35
CA LYS A 1 -5.93 5.69 22.20
C LYS A 1 -6.29 4.83 21.01
N SER A 2 -5.62 5.09 19.89
CA SER A 2 -5.73 4.31 18.67
C SER A 2 -5.35 2.85 18.94
N THR A 3 -6.15 1.89 18.49
CA THR A 3 -5.89 0.45 18.71
C THR A 3 -6.47 -0.36 17.55
N VAL A 4 -5.79 -1.44 17.17
CA VAL A 4 -6.29 -2.36 16.14
C VAL A 4 -7.36 -3.27 16.75
N VAL A 5 -8.59 -3.12 16.26
CA VAL A 5 -9.74 -3.92 16.70
C VAL A 5 -9.95 -5.18 15.87
N ARG A 6 -9.52 -5.16 14.60
CA ARG A 6 -9.67 -6.29 13.67
C ARG A 6 -8.51 -6.30 12.68
N CYS A 7 -7.88 -7.46 12.53
CA CYS A 7 -6.85 -7.71 11.53
C CYS A 7 -7.05 -9.10 10.95
N PHE A 8 -7.18 -9.20 9.64
CA PHE A 8 -7.30 -10.45 8.91
C PHE A 8 -6.36 -10.41 7.71
N SER A 9 -5.70 -11.54 7.45
CA SER A 9 -4.82 -11.68 6.29
C SER A 9 -4.85 -13.13 5.80
N LYS A 10 -4.77 -13.30 4.48
CA LYS A 10 -4.62 -14.61 3.84
C LYS A 10 -3.23 -14.70 3.22
N TYR A 11 -2.61 -15.89 3.33
CA TYR A 11 -1.33 -16.16 2.68
C TYR A 11 -1.37 -15.77 1.19
N PRO A 12 -0.32 -15.11 0.65
CA PRO A 12 0.97 -14.81 1.29
C PRO A 12 1.03 -13.52 2.11
N MET A 13 -0.01 -12.68 2.12
CA MET A 13 0.01 -11.39 2.81
C MET A 13 -0.12 -11.55 4.33
N LYS A 14 0.52 -10.64 5.07
CA LYS A 14 0.33 -10.48 6.52
C LYS A 14 0.51 -9.02 6.92
N PHE A 15 -0.16 -8.65 8.01
CA PHE A 15 0.03 -7.38 8.69
C PHE A 15 0.61 -7.64 10.08
N LEU A 16 1.66 -6.90 10.43
CA LEU A 16 2.21 -6.89 11.79
C LEU A 16 1.86 -5.58 12.46
N VAL A 17 1.35 -5.68 13.68
CA VAL A 17 0.96 -4.54 14.52
C VAL A 17 1.75 -4.60 15.82
N PRO A 18 2.95 -4.02 15.86
CA PRO A 18 3.73 -3.93 17.10
C PRO A 18 3.05 -3.05 18.15
N ASN A 19 3.18 -3.44 19.42
CA ASN A 19 2.55 -2.74 20.55
C ASN A 19 3.27 -1.45 20.97
N LYS A 20 4.52 -1.24 20.56
CA LYS A 20 5.34 -0.08 20.96
C LYS A 20 6.20 0.38 19.79
N VAL A 21 5.73 1.39 19.07
CA VAL A 21 6.50 2.06 18.03
C VAL A 21 6.31 3.55 18.22
N GLY A 22 7.33 4.21 18.78
CA GLY A 22 7.27 5.63 19.14
C GLY A 22 7.50 5.90 20.64
N THR A 23 7.55 7.18 20.98
CA THR A 23 7.62 7.66 22.36
C THR A 23 6.33 7.34 23.10
N CYS A 24 6.38 7.26 24.43
CA CYS A 24 5.22 6.90 25.25
C CYS A 24 4.00 7.84 25.06
N ASP A 25 4.23 9.05 24.55
CA ASP A 25 3.23 10.09 24.39
C ASP A 25 2.53 10.11 23.02
N SER A 26 3.00 9.32 22.04
CA SER A 26 2.40 9.28 20.70
C SER A 26 1.25 8.26 20.61
N ASP A 27 0.04 8.73 20.32
CA ASP A 27 -1.15 7.89 20.17
C ASP A 27 -1.35 7.37 18.72
N SER A 28 -0.42 6.54 18.25
CA SER A 28 -0.41 6.03 16.87
C SER A 28 -0.24 4.52 16.80
N VAL A 29 -0.97 3.89 15.87
CA VAL A 29 -0.79 2.48 15.53
C VAL A 29 0.12 2.34 14.31
N TRP A 30 1.18 1.56 14.43
CA TRP A 30 2.04 1.20 13.31
C TRP A 30 1.65 -0.16 12.74
N ILE A 31 1.54 -0.23 11.42
CA ILE A 31 1.15 -1.41 10.67
C ILE A 31 2.24 -1.66 9.62
N TYR A 32 2.86 -2.83 9.69
CA TYR A 32 3.81 -3.29 8.68
C TYR A 32 3.13 -4.30 7.78
N SER A 33 2.98 -3.96 6.50
CA SER A 33 2.56 -4.90 5.47
C SER A 33 3.75 -5.72 4.98
N LEU A 34 3.54 -7.03 4.83
CA LEU A 34 4.54 -7.94 4.29
C LEU A 34 3.89 -9.02 3.42
N THR A 35 4.67 -9.53 2.48
CA THR A 35 4.32 -10.64 1.61
C THR A 35 5.31 -11.77 1.84
N TYR A 36 4.85 -12.91 2.33
CA TYR A 36 5.66 -14.12 2.39
C TYR A 36 5.96 -14.63 0.98
N GLY A 37 7.19 -15.10 0.73
CA GLY A 37 7.63 -15.51 -0.61
C GLY A 37 8.46 -14.48 -1.37
N GLY A 38 8.77 -13.33 -0.74
CA GLY A 38 9.79 -12.41 -1.23
C GLY A 38 9.38 -11.53 -2.40
N GLY A 39 8.07 -11.44 -2.69
CA GLY A 39 7.50 -10.54 -3.70
C GLY A 39 6.21 -11.08 -4.33
N ILE A 40 5.76 -10.38 -5.36
CA ILE A 40 4.56 -10.67 -6.15
C ILE A 40 4.99 -11.45 -7.40
N VAL A 41 4.36 -12.60 -7.66
CA VAL A 41 4.66 -13.45 -8.83
C VAL A 41 3.56 -13.38 -9.88
N SER A 42 3.83 -13.92 -11.06
CA SER A 42 2.99 -13.81 -12.26
C SER A 42 1.53 -14.23 -12.02
N GLY A 43 0.62 -13.26 -12.13
CA GLY A 43 -0.83 -13.47 -12.02
C GLY A 43 -1.38 -13.38 -10.60
N ASP A 44 -0.55 -13.03 -9.61
CA ASP A 44 -1.03 -12.72 -8.26
C ASP A 44 -1.99 -11.52 -8.29
N SER A 45 -3.02 -11.59 -7.46
CA SER A 45 -3.97 -10.50 -7.22
C SER A 45 -4.15 -10.32 -5.73
N ILE A 46 -3.71 -9.17 -5.24
CA ILE A 46 -3.73 -8.82 -3.82
C ILE A 46 -4.81 -7.76 -3.59
N SER A 47 -5.63 -7.94 -2.55
CA SER A 47 -6.59 -6.94 -2.11
C SER A 47 -6.34 -6.62 -0.63
N CYS A 48 -6.24 -5.33 -0.34
CA CYS A 48 -6.01 -4.78 0.99
C CYS A 48 -7.09 -3.74 1.29
N ASN A 49 -7.70 -3.85 2.47
CA ASN A 49 -8.77 -2.95 2.91
C ASN A 49 -8.43 -2.41 4.30
N PHE A 50 -8.51 -1.11 4.47
CA PHE A 50 -8.24 -0.40 5.72
C PHE A 50 -9.43 0.46 6.11
N THR A 51 -9.73 0.50 7.41
CA THR A 51 -10.72 1.40 7.98
C THR A 51 -10.10 2.02 9.22
N ILE A 52 -9.87 3.33 9.14
CA ILE A 52 -9.35 4.14 10.23
C ILE A 52 -10.55 4.85 10.86
N GLY A 53 -10.82 4.58 12.13
CA GLY A 53 -11.92 5.20 12.86
C GLY A 53 -11.67 6.68 13.12
N ASP A 54 -12.70 7.37 13.58
CA ASP A 54 -12.63 8.79 13.94
C ASP A 54 -11.57 9.04 15.02
N GLU A 55 -10.90 10.18 14.94
CA GLU A 55 -9.84 10.62 15.87
C GLU A 55 -8.67 9.62 16.03
N CYS A 56 -8.57 8.61 15.15
CA CYS A 56 -7.51 7.62 15.21
C CYS A 56 -6.31 8.02 14.34
N THR A 57 -5.11 7.64 14.78
CA THR A 57 -3.87 7.80 14.00
C THR A 57 -3.29 6.44 13.66
N ALA A 58 -3.05 6.19 12.37
CA ALA A 58 -2.45 4.97 11.88
C ALA A 58 -1.36 5.24 10.84
N VAL A 59 -0.27 4.49 10.92
CA VAL A 59 0.85 4.50 9.98
C VAL A 59 0.94 3.12 9.34
N LEU A 60 0.82 3.07 8.01
CA LEU A 60 1.06 1.89 7.20
C LEU A 60 2.40 2.05 6.48
N THR A 61 3.28 1.09 6.69
CA THR A 61 4.55 0.97 5.96
C THR A 61 4.80 -0.48 5.61
N THR A 62 5.87 -0.75 4.87
CA THR A 62 6.29 -2.11 4.51
C THR A 62 7.55 -2.48 5.29
N GLN A 63 7.80 -3.78 5.43
CA GLN A 63 9.06 -4.25 6.02
C GLN A 63 10.22 -4.27 5.00
N SER A 64 9.90 -4.23 3.71
CA SER A 64 10.85 -4.20 2.61
C SER A 64 10.16 -3.77 1.32
N SER A 65 10.95 -3.37 0.31
CA SER A 65 10.49 -3.11 -1.06
C SER A 65 9.59 -4.23 -1.61
N THR A 66 8.48 -3.86 -2.24
CA THR A 66 7.64 -4.80 -2.99
C THR A 66 8.34 -5.21 -4.27
N LYS A 67 8.84 -6.44 -4.34
CA LYS A 67 9.48 -6.99 -5.55
C LYS A 67 8.41 -7.59 -6.45
N VAL A 68 8.40 -7.24 -7.72
CA VAL A 68 7.48 -7.85 -8.70
C VAL A 68 8.30 -8.65 -9.71
N TYR A 69 8.08 -9.96 -9.73
CA TYR A 69 8.80 -10.88 -10.61
C TYR A 69 8.24 -10.88 -12.03
N LYS A 70 8.98 -11.52 -12.94
CA LYS A 70 8.62 -11.68 -14.36
C LYS A 70 7.19 -12.16 -14.57
N SER A 71 6.57 -11.67 -15.63
CA SER A 71 5.30 -12.19 -16.12
C SER A 71 5.50 -13.53 -16.85
N VAL A 72 4.55 -14.46 -16.71
CA VAL A 72 4.49 -15.72 -17.45
C VAL A 72 3.20 -15.75 -18.26
N GLY A 73 3.32 -15.90 -19.58
CA GLY A 73 2.16 -15.91 -20.49
C GLY A 73 1.41 -14.58 -20.52
N SER A 74 2.12 -13.46 -20.41
CA SER A 74 1.58 -12.10 -20.43
C SER A 74 0.60 -11.76 -19.30
N LYS A 75 0.54 -12.59 -18.25
CA LYS A 75 -0.28 -12.34 -17.06
C LYS A 75 0.20 -11.10 -16.32
N CYS A 76 -0.71 -10.19 -16.03
CA CYS A 76 -0.44 -9.03 -15.19
C CYS A 76 -0.71 -9.39 -13.73
N SER A 77 0.22 -9.06 -12.83
CA SER A 77 -0.03 -9.13 -11.40
C SER A 77 -0.63 -7.81 -10.92
N SER A 78 -1.48 -7.86 -9.89
CA SER A 78 -2.19 -6.67 -9.43
C SER A 78 -2.30 -6.53 -7.92
N GLN A 79 -2.40 -5.27 -7.48
CA GLN A 79 -2.70 -4.92 -6.10
C GLN A 79 -3.81 -3.86 -6.05
N ASN A 80 -4.86 -4.17 -5.30
CA ASN A 80 -5.94 -3.24 -5.02
C ASN A 80 -5.90 -2.86 -3.54
N PHE A 81 -5.81 -1.57 -3.27
CA PHE A 81 -5.77 -1.02 -1.94
C PHE A 81 -6.95 -0.06 -1.76
N GLU A 82 -7.76 -0.27 -0.74
CA GLU A 82 -8.85 0.64 -0.38
C GLU A 82 -8.74 1.04 1.09
N ALA A 83 -8.82 2.33 1.38
CA ALA A 83 -8.84 2.84 2.74
C ALA A 83 -10.02 3.80 2.95
N ARG A 84 -10.69 3.66 4.09
CA ARG A 84 -11.64 4.65 4.62
C ARG A 84 -11.02 5.34 5.82
N VAL A 85 -11.02 6.67 5.84
CA VAL A 85 -10.44 7.49 6.89
C VAL A 85 -11.54 8.31 7.54
N GLY A 86 -11.74 8.11 8.85
CA GLY A 86 -12.77 8.77 9.64
C GLY A 86 -12.50 10.25 9.92
N SER A 87 -13.45 10.90 10.59
CA SER A 87 -13.38 12.32 10.93
C SER A 87 -12.23 12.59 11.89
N GLN A 88 -11.49 13.68 11.64
CA GLN A 88 -10.30 14.09 12.42
C GLN A 88 -9.23 13.00 12.56
N ALA A 89 -9.29 11.93 11.76
CA ALA A 89 -8.31 10.86 11.77
C ALA A 89 -7.08 11.23 10.93
N LEU A 90 -5.97 10.55 11.20
CA LEU A 90 -4.74 10.66 10.43
C LEU A 90 -4.33 9.28 9.91
N PHE A 91 -4.24 9.14 8.60
CA PHE A 91 -3.70 7.95 7.97
C PHE A 91 -2.44 8.29 7.15
N ILE A 92 -1.33 7.62 7.47
CA ILE A 92 -0.05 7.80 6.80
C ILE A 92 0.31 6.50 6.08
N VAL A 93 0.47 6.54 4.77
CA VAL A 93 0.88 5.42 3.92
C VAL A 93 2.24 5.73 3.31
N ILE A 94 3.27 5.11 3.87
CA ILE A 94 4.69 5.35 3.53
C ILE A 94 5.42 4.02 3.29
N PRO A 95 5.08 3.28 2.22
CA PRO A 95 5.75 2.03 1.88
C PRO A 95 7.15 2.28 1.31
N ASP A 96 7.98 1.24 1.33
CA ASP A 96 9.17 1.10 0.49
C ASP A 96 8.77 1.07 -0.99
N PRO A 97 9.69 1.36 -1.93
CA PRO A 97 9.32 1.50 -3.32
C PRO A 97 8.99 0.14 -3.95
N VAL A 98 8.10 0.16 -4.94
CA VAL A 98 7.87 -1.01 -5.80
C VAL A 98 9.07 -1.19 -6.74
N THR A 99 9.58 -2.41 -6.84
CA THR A 99 10.71 -2.77 -7.72
C THR A 99 10.29 -3.87 -8.67
N CYS A 100 9.97 -3.50 -9.91
CA CYS A 100 9.66 -4.43 -10.99
C CYS A 100 10.93 -5.00 -11.61
N PHE A 101 11.02 -6.33 -11.70
CA PHE A 101 12.14 -7.00 -12.36
C PHE A 101 11.93 -7.06 -13.88
N ALA A 102 12.96 -7.47 -14.62
CA ALA A 102 12.86 -7.66 -16.05
C ALA A 102 11.61 -8.48 -16.46
N THR A 103 10.91 -8.03 -17.49
CA THR A 103 9.66 -8.60 -18.04
C THR A 103 8.46 -8.64 -17.09
N ALA A 104 8.51 -7.96 -15.94
CA ALA A 104 7.36 -7.85 -15.05
C ALA A 104 6.23 -7.05 -15.70
N ARG A 105 4.98 -7.44 -15.38
CA ARG A 105 3.76 -6.72 -15.73
C ARG A 105 2.97 -6.49 -14.45
N TYR A 106 2.85 -5.25 -14.01
CA TYR A 106 2.25 -4.89 -12.73
C TYR A 106 1.25 -3.74 -12.86
N SER A 107 0.14 -3.84 -12.15
CA SER A 107 -0.84 -2.77 -12.00
C SER A 107 -1.27 -2.64 -10.53
N GLN A 108 -1.18 -1.45 -9.98
CA GLN A 108 -1.75 -1.14 -8.68
C GLN A 108 -2.82 -0.07 -8.77
N LYS A 109 -3.82 -0.18 -7.90
CA LYS A 109 -4.88 0.81 -7.75
C LYS A 109 -5.09 1.07 -6.27
N GLN A 110 -5.03 2.35 -5.89
CA GLN A 110 -5.22 2.80 -4.53
C GLN A 110 -6.42 3.74 -4.49
N ILE A 111 -7.37 3.48 -3.60
CA ILE A 111 -8.57 4.29 -3.40
C ILE A 111 -8.60 4.71 -1.93
N PHE A 112 -8.59 6.00 -1.69
CA PHE A 112 -8.71 6.59 -0.36
C PHE A 112 -10.03 7.34 -0.29
N ARG A 113 -10.84 7.00 0.71
CA ARG A 113 -12.13 7.64 1.00
C ARG A 113 -11.99 8.38 2.31
N ILE A 114 -12.12 9.69 2.28
CA ILE A 114 -11.81 10.56 3.43
C ILE A 114 -13.02 11.42 3.81
N GLN A 115 -13.12 11.78 5.09
CA GLN A 115 -14.01 12.86 5.54
C GLN A 115 -13.39 14.22 5.21
N GLN A 116 -14.20 15.28 5.22
CA GLN A 116 -13.74 16.65 4.94
C GLN A 116 -12.66 17.15 5.91
N ASP A 117 -12.65 16.62 7.13
CA ASP A 117 -11.72 16.96 8.21
C ASP A 117 -10.69 15.86 8.50
N SER A 118 -10.59 14.84 7.63
CA SER A 118 -9.57 13.81 7.71
C SER A 118 -8.20 14.31 7.25
N ASN A 119 -7.15 13.63 7.69
CA ASN A 119 -5.77 13.88 7.28
C ASN A 119 -5.19 12.63 6.62
N LEU A 120 -4.57 12.81 5.44
CA LEU A 120 -4.01 11.71 4.66
C LEU A 120 -2.62 12.08 4.14
N VAL A 121 -1.64 11.21 4.34
CA VAL A 121 -0.31 11.30 3.75
C VAL A 121 -0.06 10.02 2.96
N VAL A 122 0.25 10.14 1.67
CA VAL A 122 0.53 8.99 0.79
C VAL A 122 1.84 9.22 0.06
N VAL A 123 2.71 8.23 0.12
CA VAL A 123 3.89 8.13 -0.74
C VAL A 123 3.69 6.94 -1.67
N ASP A 124 3.67 7.22 -2.97
CA ASP A 124 3.68 6.21 -4.02
C ASP A 124 4.92 6.44 -4.90
N TRP A 125 5.76 5.42 -4.99
CA TRP A 125 7.05 5.50 -5.66
C TRP A 125 7.55 4.11 -6.05
N PHE A 126 8.38 4.08 -7.09
CA PHE A 126 8.91 2.86 -7.69
C PHE A 126 10.32 3.09 -8.20
N THR A 127 11.05 2.00 -8.41
CA THR A 127 12.42 2.03 -8.95
C THR A 127 12.45 1.66 -10.43
N SER A 128 13.55 1.95 -11.10
CA SER A 128 13.80 1.53 -12.48
C SER A 128 14.05 0.01 -12.63
N GLY A 129 13.86 -0.78 -11.57
CA GLY A 129 14.22 -2.20 -11.51
C GLY A 129 15.47 -2.45 -10.66
N ARG A 130 16.10 -3.61 -10.86
CA ARG A 130 17.32 -3.99 -10.12
C ARG A 130 18.54 -3.28 -10.69
N TYR A 131 18.67 -2.00 -10.37
CA TYR A 131 19.73 -1.12 -10.90
C TYR A 131 21.13 -1.70 -10.73
N GLU A 132 21.43 -2.25 -9.54
CA GLU A 132 22.72 -2.88 -9.21
C GLU A 132 22.96 -4.21 -9.95
N CYS A 133 21.91 -4.84 -10.49
CA CYS A 133 22.01 -6.02 -11.35
C CYS A 133 22.00 -5.67 -12.84
N GLY A 134 22.07 -4.38 -13.19
CA GLY A 134 22.02 -3.89 -14.57
C GLY A 134 20.62 -3.76 -15.15
N GLU A 135 19.57 -4.10 -14.40
CA GLU A 135 18.19 -3.98 -14.90
C GLU A 135 17.70 -2.54 -14.76
N ARG A 136 17.35 -1.92 -15.88
CA ARG A 136 16.95 -0.51 -15.95
C ARG A 136 15.82 -0.33 -16.96
N TRP A 137 14.61 -0.18 -16.44
CA TRP A 137 13.38 -0.07 -17.22
C TRP A 137 13.10 -1.32 -18.07
N ASP A 138 13.60 -2.48 -17.64
CA ASP A 138 13.44 -3.77 -18.35
C ASP A 138 12.12 -4.49 -18.06
N PHE A 139 11.26 -3.93 -17.20
CA PHE A 139 9.91 -4.42 -17.00
C PHE A 139 9.03 -4.04 -18.20
N GLU A 140 8.00 -4.85 -18.49
CA GLU A 140 7.11 -4.59 -19.63
C GLU A 140 6.03 -3.56 -19.32
N LEU A 141 5.52 -3.57 -18.09
CA LEU A 141 4.43 -2.68 -17.68
C LEU A 141 4.50 -2.41 -16.18
N TYR A 142 4.45 -1.13 -15.84
CA TYR A 142 4.10 -0.65 -14.51
C TYR A 142 2.96 0.37 -14.67
N ARG A 143 1.89 0.19 -13.91
CA ARG A 143 0.78 1.14 -13.81
C ARG A 143 0.44 1.35 -12.35
N SER A 144 0.37 2.61 -11.93
CA SER A 144 -0.17 3.00 -10.63
C SER A 144 -1.30 4.00 -10.84
N THR A 145 -2.33 3.90 -10.02
CA THR A 145 -3.48 4.80 -10.06
C THR A 145 -3.86 5.12 -8.61
N ASN A 146 -3.87 6.40 -8.26
CA ASN A 146 -4.24 6.89 -6.94
C ASN A 146 -5.49 7.76 -7.01
N ASN A 147 -6.57 7.31 -6.37
CA ASN A 147 -7.81 8.06 -6.30
C ASN A 147 -8.09 8.44 -4.85
N ILE A 148 -8.22 9.73 -4.58
CA ILE A 148 -8.64 10.27 -3.29
C ILE A 148 -10.02 10.88 -3.50
N LEU A 149 -10.99 10.37 -2.76
CA LEU A 149 -12.40 10.72 -2.87
C LEU A 149 -12.91 11.13 -1.48
N TYR A 150 -13.87 12.03 -1.45
CA TYR A 150 -14.72 12.22 -0.27
C TYR A 150 -15.69 11.04 -0.10
N GLU A 151 -16.35 10.96 1.05
CA GLU A 151 -17.29 9.85 1.33
C GLU A 151 -18.49 9.80 0.38
N ASP A 152 -18.91 10.92 -0.20
CA ASP A 152 -19.98 11.03 -1.19
C ASP A 152 -19.54 10.70 -2.63
N ASP A 153 -18.37 10.05 -2.77
CA ASP A 153 -17.72 9.71 -4.04
C ASP A 153 -17.28 10.94 -4.87
N GLU A 154 -17.29 12.16 -4.30
CA GLU A 154 -16.73 13.34 -4.96
C GLU A 154 -15.19 13.23 -5.04
N PRO A 155 -14.60 13.36 -6.24
CA PRO A 155 -13.15 13.23 -6.38
C PRO A 155 -12.40 14.46 -5.87
N LEU A 156 -11.47 14.24 -4.94
CA LEU A 156 -10.51 15.25 -4.51
C LEU A 156 -9.22 15.21 -5.37
N LEU A 157 -8.73 14.00 -5.66
CA LEU A 157 -7.55 13.78 -6.50
C LEU A 157 -7.71 12.49 -7.30
N LEU A 158 -7.38 12.56 -8.59
CA LEU A 158 -7.31 11.40 -9.47
C LEU A 158 -5.96 11.41 -10.18
N ASP A 159 -5.23 10.31 -10.03
CA ASP A 159 -3.94 10.04 -10.66
C ASP A 159 -4.04 8.71 -11.41
N THR A 160 -3.63 8.66 -12.67
CA THR A 160 -3.92 7.58 -13.63
C THR A 160 -2.69 7.00 -14.30
#